data_AF-A0A4S8IP29-F1
#
_entry.id   AF-A0A4S8IP29-F1
#
_cell.length_a   1.000
_cell.length_b   1.000
_cell.length_c   1.000
_cell.angle_alpha   90.00
_cell.angle_beta   90.00
_cell.angle_gamma   90.00
#
_symmetry.space_group_name_H-M   'P 1'
#
loop_
_entity.id
_entity.type
_entity.pdbx_description
1 polymer ?
#
loop_
_entity_poly.entity_id
_entity_poly.type
_entity_poly.pdbx_seq_one_letter_code
_entity_poly.pdbx_strand_id
1 'polypeptide(L)'
;MVLTARSLAPLLLILLVVAAASPASASESDHTYQNNDHVTLWVNKVGPYNNPQETYNYYILPFCQLPGNAAHKWGGLGEVLGGNQLVDSQIEIKFRKNVDKDSICAINLDAAKVKQFKDAVESSYWFEFFIDDLPLWGFIGETDKTNENRHYLFTHKDIVVKYNGDQIIHVNLTQESPKLLEAGKSLDMTYSVKWIETDVKFARRFDVYLDYPFFEHQIHWFSIFNSFMMVIFLTGLVSMILMRTLRNDYAKYAREDDDLETLERDASEESGWKLVHGDVFRPPCNLVLLSAVVGTGAQLAMLVLLVILLAIIGMLYVGRGAIATTFIVCYALTSFISGYVSGGLYSQNGGKSWIKSMILAASLFPFMCFGIGFILNTIAIFYGSLAAIPFGTMVVVFIIWAFISFPLALLGTVVGRNWSGSPNNPCRVKTIPRLIPEKKWYLTPSIISLMGGLLPFGSIFIEMYFVFTSFWNYKVYYVYGFMLLVFLILIIVTMCVTIVGTYFLLNAENYHWQWTSFFSAASTAVYVYLYSVYYYYMKTKMSGFFQTSFYFGYTLMFCLGLGILCGAVGYLGSTMFVRRIYRNIKCD
;
A
#
# COMPACT_ATOMS: atom_id res chain seq x y z
N MET A 1 -3.96 -17.31 35.59
CA MET A 1 -3.75 -15.91 36.04
C MET A 1 -4.34 -15.01 34.96
N VAL A 2 -5.53 -14.48 35.19
CA VAL A 2 -6.37 -13.78 34.19
C VAL A 2 -5.94 -12.32 34.16
N LEU A 3 -5.18 -11.89 33.14
CA LEU A 3 -4.95 -10.47 32.88
C LEU A 3 -6.23 -9.89 32.25
N THR A 4 -7.01 -9.19 33.05
CA THR A 4 -8.22 -8.48 32.60
C THR A 4 -7.86 -7.19 31.84
N ALA A 5 -8.64 -6.88 30.80
CA ALA A 5 -8.54 -5.73 29.90
C ALA A 5 -8.48 -4.32 30.54
N ARG A 6 -8.55 -4.20 31.87
CA ARG A 6 -8.44 -2.92 32.61
C ARG A 6 -7.01 -2.37 32.72
N SER A 7 -5.98 -3.16 32.41
CA SER A 7 -4.56 -2.76 32.54
C SER A 7 -3.96 -2.08 31.31
N LEU A 8 -4.61 -2.14 30.14
CA LEU A 8 -4.09 -1.53 28.90
C LEU A 8 -4.45 -0.05 28.74
N ALA A 9 -5.58 0.39 29.32
CA ALA A 9 -6.02 1.79 29.27
C ALA A 9 -5.07 2.79 29.94
N PRO A 10 -4.50 2.55 31.14
CA PRO A 10 -3.59 3.51 31.76
C PRO A 10 -2.23 3.59 31.04
N LEU A 11 -1.78 2.51 30.38
CA LEU A 11 -0.53 2.50 29.63
C LEU A 11 -0.63 3.37 28.36
N LEU A 12 -1.79 3.33 27.69
CA LEU A 12 -2.09 4.19 26.54
C LEU A 12 -2.23 5.67 26.94
N LEU A 13 -2.82 5.92 28.12
CA LEU A 13 -2.99 7.27 28.66
C LEU A 13 -1.64 7.88 29.09
N ILE A 14 -0.74 7.07 29.67
CA ILE A 14 0.61 7.52 30.05
C ILE A 14 1.45 7.83 28.82
N LEU A 15 1.33 7.05 27.73
CA LEU A 15 1.97 7.37 26.45
C LEU A 15 1.45 8.67 25.84
N LEU A 16 0.15 8.96 25.98
CA LEU A 16 -0.48 10.21 25.52
C LEU A 16 -0.10 11.43 26.38
N VAL A 17 0.09 11.25 27.69
CA VAL A 17 0.47 12.35 28.60
C VAL A 17 1.96 12.69 28.52
N VAL A 18 2.83 11.71 28.27
CA VAL A 18 4.26 11.96 28.02
C VAL A 18 4.49 12.67 26.67
N ALA A 19 3.58 12.49 25.70
CA ALA A 19 3.60 13.25 24.45
C ALA A 19 3.13 14.72 24.60
N ALA A 20 2.47 15.07 25.70
CA ALA A 20 1.87 16.39 25.91
C ALA A 20 2.71 17.37 26.77
N ALA A 21 3.87 16.94 27.27
CA ALA A 21 4.71 17.74 28.15
C ALA A 21 6.11 17.97 27.55
N SER A 22 6.17 18.75 26.48
CA SER A 22 7.41 19.35 25.97
C SER A 22 7.40 20.85 26.31
N PRO A 23 8.48 21.42 26.87
CA PRO A 23 8.54 22.86 27.14
C PRO A 23 8.56 23.63 25.81
N ALA A 24 7.73 24.67 25.70
CA ALA A 24 7.65 25.54 24.55
C ALA A 24 8.92 26.40 24.44
N SER A 25 9.85 25.95 23.61
CA SER A 25 10.94 26.77 23.06
C SER A 25 10.67 26.93 21.57
N ALA A 26 10.58 28.16 21.08
CA ALA A 26 10.41 28.45 19.65
C ALA A 26 11.42 27.63 18.83
N SER A 27 10.91 26.78 17.96
CA SER A 27 11.66 25.72 17.28
C SER A 27 10.95 25.37 15.98
N GLU A 28 11.70 24.83 15.01
CA GLU A 28 11.16 24.18 13.80
C GLU A 28 10.07 23.15 14.15
N SER A 29 10.07 22.59 15.37
CA SER A 29 9.02 21.70 15.88
C SER A 29 7.66 22.37 16.11
N ASP A 30 7.67 23.67 16.41
CA ASP A 30 6.48 24.44 16.79
C ASP A 30 6.03 25.33 15.63
N HIS A 31 6.77 25.31 14.50
CA HIS A 31 6.52 26.07 13.27
C HIS A 31 6.24 27.57 13.52
N THR A 32 6.91 28.14 14.51
CA THR A 32 6.78 29.55 14.92
C THR A 32 8.16 30.18 15.04
N TYR A 33 8.31 31.38 14.44
CA TYR A 33 9.58 32.07 14.27
C TYR A 33 9.46 33.52 14.73
N GLN A 34 10.43 33.97 15.52
CA GLN A 34 10.61 35.38 15.84
C GLN A 34 11.42 36.09 14.75
N ASN A 35 11.35 37.41 14.75
CA ASN A 35 12.03 38.23 13.76
C ASN A 35 13.55 38.05 13.86
N ASN A 36 14.22 37.79 12.74
CA ASN A 36 15.64 37.41 12.64
C ASN A 36 16.03 36.02 13.19
N ASP A 37 15.09 35.15 13.53
CA ASP A 37 15.41 33.76 13.88
C ASP A 37 16.06 33.04 12.70
N HIS A 38 16.98 32.12 13.02
CA HIS A 38 17.64 31.29 12.01
C HIS A 38 16.65 30.27 11.45
N VAL A 39 16.54 30.23 10.12
CA VAL A 39 15.70 29.29 9.39
C VAL A 39 16.62 28.31 8.67
N THR A 40 16.62 27.06 9.11
CA THR A 40 17.49 26.03 8.54
C THR A 40 16.95 25.54 7.20
N LEU A 41 17.82 25.56 6.17
CA LEU A 41 17.58 24.89 4.90
C LEU A 41 18.23 23.51 4.93
N TRP A 42 17.40 22.47 4.93
CA TRP A 42 17.83 21.08 4.92
C TRP A 42 18.00 20.57 3.49
N VAL A 43 19.18 20.05 3.20
CA VAL A 43 19.52 19.39 1.95
C VAL A 43 19.17 17.91 2.06
N ASN A 44 18.44 17.33 1.09
CA ASN A 44 18.04 15.92 1.16
C ASN A 44 18.73 15.07 0.08
N LYS A 45 18.17 15.07 -1.13
CA LYS A 45 18.52 14.10 -2.17
C LYS A 45 18.57 14.70 -3.56
N VAL A 46 19.21 13.96 -4.45
CA VAL A 46 19.35 14.26 -5.88
C VAL A 46 19.18 12.98 -6.69
N GLY A 47 18.62 13.07 -7.89
CA GLY A 47 18.48 11.91 -8.77
C GLY A 47 17.89 12.26 -10.14
N PRO A 48 17.82 11.31 -11.08
CA PRO A 48 17.23 11.52 -12.38
C PRO A 48 15.71 11.74 -12.25
N TYR A 49 15.17 12.79 -12.86
CA TYR A 49 13.74 13.11 -12.71
C TYR A 49 12.82 11.97 -13.16
N ASN A 50 13.16 11.28 -14.26
CA ASN A 50 12.34 10.18 -14.78
C ASN A 50 12.48 8.87 -13.95
N ASN A 51 13.41 8.80 -12.99
CA ASN A 51 13.70 7.63 -12.15
C ASN A 51 13.54 7.96 -10.66
N PRO A 52 12.31 8.01 -10.12
CA PRO A 52 12.04 8.52 -8.78
C PRO A 52 12.62 7.70 -7.61
N GLN A 53 12.94 6.42 -7.82
CA GLN A 53 13.53 5.59 -6.75
C GLN A 53 15.05 5.70 -6.74
N GLU A 54 15.66 6.10 -7.86
CA GLU A 54 17.10 6.26 -8.00
C GLU A 54 17.53 7.60 -7.40
N THR A 55 17.71 7.61 -6.08
CA THR A 55 18.04 8.82 -5.33
C THR A 55 19.36 8.66 -4.58
N TYR A 56 20.12 9.74 -4.51
CA TYR A 56 21.44 9.83 -3.90
C TYR A 56 21.51 11.05 -2.99
N ASN A 57 22.49 11.08 -2.08
CA ASN A 57 22.74 12.27 -1.27
C ASN A 57 23.07 13.46 -2.19
N TYR A 58 22.54 14.64 -1.90
CA TYR A 58 22.78 15.84 -2.72
C TYR A 58 24.27 16.10 -3.00
N TYR A 59 25.13 15.81 -2.03
CA TYR A 59 26.57 16.02 -2.12
C TYR A 59 27.34 14.92 -2.87
N ILE A 60 26.65 13.95 -3.49
CA ILE A 60 27.28 13.04 -4.45
C ILE A 60 27.79 13.82 -5.68
N LEU A 61 27.09 14.90 -6.02
CA LEU A 61 27.53 15.85 -7.03
C LEU A 61 28.49 16.86 -6.40
N PRO A 62 29.45 17.40 -7.18
CA PRO A 62 30.51 18.25 -6.67
C PRO A 62 30.03 19.69 -6.44
N PHE A 63 28.90 19.83 -5.75
CA PHE A 63 28.43 21.08 -5.17
C PHE A 63 29.27 21.44 -3.94
N CYS A 64 29.16 22.69 -3.52
CA CYS A 64 29.92 23.17 -2.38
C CYS A 64 29.43 22.56 -1.07
N GLN A 65 30.41 22.14 -0.27
CA GLN A 65 30.25 21.89 1.14
C GLN A 65 31.01 22.97 1.89
N LEU A 66 30.28 23.75 2.69
CA LEU A 66 30.88 24.70 3.59
C LEU A 66 31.70 23.95 4.66
N PRO A 67 32.89 24.46 5.05
CA PRO A 67 33.76 23.79 5.99
C PRO A 67 33.15 23.78 7.40
N GLY A 68 32.85 22.59 7.92
CA GLY A 68 32.32 22.38 9.27
C GLY A 68 31.59 21.03 9.39
N ASN A 69 31.37 20.55 10.61
CA ASN A 69 30.51 19.39 10.82
C ASN A 69 29.04 19.81 10.62
N ALA A 70 28.49 19.56 9.43
CA ALA A 70 27.08 19.81 9.16
C ALA A 70 26.19 18.96 10.09
N ALA A 71 25.19 19.59 10.68
CA ALA A 71 24.22 18.88 11.50
C ALA A 71 23.39 17.92 10.63
N HIS A 72 23.16 16.71 11.14
CA HIS A 72 22.29 15.73 10.51
C HIS A 72 20.96 15.67 11.25
N LYS A 73 19.84 15.79 10.53
CA LYS A 73 18.50 15.57 11.08
C LYS A 73 18.06 14.15 10.74
N TRP A 74 18.00 13.30 11.76
CA TRP A 74 17.53 11.93 11.63
C TRP A 74 16.00 11.90 11.68
N GLY A 75 15.39 11.42 10.60
CA GLY A 75 13.94 11.27 10.49
C GLY A 75 13.40 10.06 11.25
N GLY A 76 12.08 10.01 11.42
CA GLY A 76 11.39 8.83 11.97
C GLY A 76 11.49 7.60 11.06
N LEU A 77 10.98 6.45 11.52
CA LEU A 77 11.05 5.17 10.81
C LEU A 77 10.60 5.27 9.34
N GLY A 78 9.48 5.95 9.09
CA GLY A 78 8.97 6.14 7.72
C GLY A 78 9.79 7.10 6.86
N GLU A 79 10.49 8.08 7.43
CA GLU A 79 11.40 8.95 6.67
C GLU A 79 12.65 8.20 6.24
N VAL A 80 13.21 7.37 7.13
CA VAL A 80 14.38 6.54 6.82
C VAL A 80 14.05 5.50 5.75
N LEU A 81 12.87 4.87 5.83
CA LEU A 81 12.39 3.96 4.78
C LEU A 81 12.11 4.66 3.44
N GLY A 82 11.84 5.97 3.48
CA GLY A 82 11.70 6.82 2.28
C GLY A 82 13.03 7.29 1.69
N GLY A 83 14.16 6.90 2.26
CA GLY A 83 15.49 7.31 1.80
C GLY A 83 15.81 8.78 2.07
N ASN A 84 15.23 9.38 3.11
CA ASN A 84 15.53 10.76 3.47
C ASN A 84 16.77 10.83 4.38
N GLN A 85 17.70 11.69 4.02
CA GLN A 85 18.89 12.01 4.81
C GLN A 85 19.10 13.52 4.79
N LEU A 86 18.59 14.19 5.82
CA LEU A 86 18.67 15.64 5.91
C LEU A 86 20.02 16.08 6.46
N VAL A 87 20.69 16.96 5.72
CA VAL A 87 21.95 17.60 6.07
C VAL A 87 21.76 19.11 6.06
N ASP A 88 22.25 19.81 7.06
CA ASP A 88 22.19 21.27 7.09
C ASP A 88 23.02 21.87 5.94
N SER A 89 22.39 22.75 5.14
CA SER A 89 23.06 23.46 4.05
C SER A 89 24.07 24.50 4.53
N GLN A 90 23.99 24.93 5.79
CA GLN A 90 24.77 26.03 6.39
C GLN A 90 24.60 27.38 5.69
N ILE A 91 23.56 27.55 4.86
CA ILE A 91 23.21 28.84 4.26
C ILE A 91 22.47 29.67 5.31
N GLU A 92 22.94 30.90 5.56
CA GLU A 92 22.38 31.77 6.59
C GLU A 92 21.07 32.41 6.11
N ILE A 93 19.94 31.80 6.48
CA ILE A 93 18.60 32.35 6.22
C ILE A 93 18.02 32.85 7.54
N LYS A 94 17.57 34.11 7.56
CA LYS A 94 16.93 34.74 8.73
C LYS A 94 15.48 35.08 8.44
N PHE A 95 14.60 34.76 9.39
CA PHE A 95 13.16 35.01 9.27
C PHE A 95 12.88 36.50 9.03
N ARG A 96 12.06 36.79 7.99
CA ARG A 96 11.70 38.14 7.50
C ARG A 96 12.86 39.04 7.07
N LYS A 97 14.06 38.49 6.86
CA LYS A 97 15.22 39.26 6.35
C LYS A 97 15.50 38.89 4.90
N ASN A 98 15.29 39.85 4.00
CA ASN A 98 15.61 39.68 2.59
C ASN A 98 17.12 39.66 2.36
N VAL A 99 17.54 38.85 1.38
CA VAL A 99 18.91 38.75 0.90
C VAL A 99 18.86 38.91 -0.62
N ASP A 100 19.33 40.03 -1.15
CA ASP A 100 19.22 40.33 -2.58
C ASP A 100 20.13 39.44 -3.43
N LYS A 101 21.38 39.25 -2.99
CA LYS A 101 22.32 38.31 -3.59
C LYS A 101 23.50 38.10 -2.66
N ASP A 102 23.73 36.85 -2.28
CA ASP A 102 24.87 36.48 -1.46
C ASP A 102 25.57 35.24 -2.05
N SER A 103 26.85 35.07 -1.74
CA SER A 103 27.68 33.99 -2.27
C SER A 103 27.65 32.79 -1.33
N ILE A 104 27.33 31.62 -1.88
CA ILE A 104 27.47 30.35 -1.16
C ILE A 104 28.94 29.94 -1.17
N CYS A 105 29.56 29.97 -2.35
CA CYS A 105 30.91 29.44 -2.61
C CYS A 105 31.32 29.61 -4.08
N ALA A 106 32.60 29.38 -4.38
CA ALA A 106 33.11 29.25 -5.75
C ALA A 106 33.51 27.79 -6.06
N ILE A 107 33.01 27.24 -7.18
CA ILE A 107 33.36 25.89 -7.64
C ILE A 107 34.35 25.98 -8.80
N ASN A 108 35.55 25.43 -8.59
CA ASN A 108 36.51 25.22 -9.68
C ASN A 108 36.15 23.95 -10.46
N LEU A 109 35.86 24.12 -11.75
CA LEU A 109 35.46 23.03 -12.65
C LEU A 109 36.66 22.29 -13.24
N ASP A 110 36.93 21.11 -12.70
CA ASP A 110 37.87 20.16 -13.29
C ASP A 110 37.18 19.30 -14.35
N ALA A 111 37.93 18.67 -15.26
CA ALA A 111 37.36 17.82 -16.31
C ALA A 111 36.46 16.69 -15.75
N ALA A 112 36.80 16.13 -14.59
CA ALA A 112 35.98 15.13 -13.90
C ALA A 112 34.65 15.69 -13.37
N LYS A 113 34.67 16.88 -12.75
CA LYS A 113 33.46 17.54 -12.23
C LYS A 113 32.54 17.98 -13.36
N VAL A 114 33.10 18.50 -14.44
CA VAL A 114 32.37 18.84 -15.66
C VAL A 114 31.66 17.62 -16.21
N LYS A 115 32.35 16.48 -16.29
CA LYS A 115 31.73 15.22 -16.73
C LYS A 115 30.55 14.82 -15.84
N GLN A 116 30.73 14.81 -14.52
CA GLN A 116 29.65 14.47 -13.58
C GLN A 116 28.43 15.40 -13.72
N PHE A 117 28.64 16.71 -13.84
CA PHE A 117 27.53 17.65 -14.06
C PHE A 117 26.88 17.46 -15.43
N LYS A 118 27.64 17.18 -16.49
CA LYS A 118 27.08 16.88 -17.82
C LYS A 118 26.19 15.64 -17.78
N ASP A 119 26.70 14.55 -17.22
CA ASP A 119 25.96 13.28 -17.09
C ASP A 119 24.64 13.49 -16.30
N ALA A 120 24.69 14.32 -15.24
CA ALA A 120 23.52 14.69 -14.44
C ALA A 120 22.52 15.56 -15.21
N VAL A 121 22.99 16.54 -16.00
CA VAL A 121 22.14 17.42 -16.81
C VAL A 121 21.47 16.63 -17.95
N GLU A 122 22.21 15.75 -18.64
CA GLU A 122 21.66 14.87 -19.68
C GLU A 122 20.55 13.97 -19.13
N SER A 123 20.74 13.44 -17.93
CA SER A 123 19.76 12.61 -17.24
C SER A 123 18.64 13.41 -16.55
N SER A 124 18.58 14.73 -16.76
CA SER A 124 17.61 15.65 -16.16
C SER A 124 17.54 15.52 -14.63
N TYR A 125 18.68 15.60 -13.96
CA TYR A 125 18.73 15.47 -12.51
C TYR A 125 18.00 16.64 -11.83
N TRP A 126 17.25 16.27 -10.80
CA TRP A 126 16.58 17.20 -9.89
C TRP A 126 17.11 16.98 -8.48
N PHE A 127 16.98 17.98 -7.63
CA PHE A 127 17.32 17.91 -6.22
C PHE A 127 16.12 18.31 -5.35
N GLU A 128 16.10 17.85 -4.11
CA GLU A 128 15.08 18.12 -3.11
C GLU A 128 15.71 18.72 -1.84
N PHE A 129 15.17 19.86 -1.38
CA PHE A 129 15.48 20.49 -0.10
C PHE A 129 14.22 20.65 0.74
N PHE A 130 14.38 20.98 2.02
CA PHE A 130 13.29 21.31 2.94
C PHE A 130 13.57 22.58 3.73
N ILE A 131 12.55 23.42 3.88
CA ILE A 131 12.52 24.51 4.86
C ILE A 131 11.24 24.33 5.67
N ASP A 132 11.35 24.22 7.00
CA ASP A 132 10.18 24.09 7.87
C ASP A 132 9.24 22.94 7.44
N ASP A 133 9.81 21.77 7.11
CA ASP A 133 9.13 20.59 6.52
C ASP A 133 8.44 20.79 5.15
N LEU A 134 8.57 21.96 4.51
CA LEU A 134 8.07 22.22 3.17
C LEU A 134 9.09 21.82 2.10
N PRO A 135 8.72 20.96 1.13
CA PRO A 135 9.63 20.53 0.08
C PRO A 135 9.90 21.63 -0.94
N LEU A 136 11.15 21.69 -1.38
CA LEU A 136 11.65 22.53 -2.45
C LEU A 136 12.34 21.64 -3.47
N TRP A 137 12.11 21.87 -4.74
CA TRP A 137 12.80 21.11 -5.78
C TRP A 137 13.24 22.01 -6.92
N GLY A 138 14.28 21.58 -7.62
CA GLY A 138 14.77 22.25 -8.81
C GLY A 138 15.62 21.32 -9.66
N PHE A 139 15.75 21.67 -10.94
CA PHE A 139 16.68 21.01 -11.85
C PHE A 139 18.09 21.57 -11.66
N ILE A 140 19.10 20.74 -11.88
CA ILE A 140 20.50 21.13 -11.72
C ILE A 140 20.95 22.06 -12.86
N GLY A 141 20.48 21.79 -14.06
CA GLY A 141 20.88 22.49 -15.26
C GLY A 141 19.96 22.16 -16.43
N GLU A 142 20.31 22.69 -17.59
CA GLU A 142 19.57 22.49 -18.82
C GLU A 142 20.51 22.29 -20.01
N THR A 143 20.04 21.56 -21.01
CA THR A 143 20.71 21.43 -22.32
C THR A 143 20.19 22.51 -23.27
N ASP A 144 21.07 23.04 -24.12
CA ASP A 144 20.67 23.99 -25.16
C ASP A 144 19.65 23.36 -26.12
N LYS A 145 18.51 24.03 -26.34
CA LYS A 145 17.48 23.55 -27.28
C LYS A 145 17.96 23.52 -28.73
N THR A 146 19.00 24.28 -29.06
CA THR A 146 19.56 24.36 -30.42
C THR A 146 20.82 23.54 -30.64
N ASN A 147 21.54 23.20 -29.57
CA ASN A 147 22.79 22.44 -29.63
C ASN A 147 22.88 21.47 -28.46
N GLU A 148 22.50 20.22 -28.69
CA GLU A 148 22.44 19.18 -27.64
C GLU A 148 23.80 18.97 -26.93
N ASN A 149 24.92 19.35 -27.56
CA ASN A 149 26.27 19.24 -26.98
C ASN A 149 26.62 20.33 -25.95
N ARG A 150 25.77 21.34 -25.74
CA ARG A 150 26.01 22.43 -24.77
C ARG A 150 25.15 22.24 -23.53
N HIS A 151 25.81 22.05 -22.40
CA HIS A 151 25.18 21.83 -21.09
C HIS A 151 25.44 23.03 -20.19
N TYR A 152 24.37 23.56 -19.60
CA TYR A 152 24.44 24.68 -18.68
C TYR A 152 24.08 24.22 -17.26
N LEU A 153 24.78 24.78 -16.28
CA LEU A 153 24.53 24.59 -14.86
C LEU A 153 23.88 25.85 -14.31
N PHE A 154 22.80 25.72 -13.53
CA PHE A 154 22.23 26.85 -12.82
C PHE A 154 23.10 27.22 -11.62
N THR A 155 23.45 28.51 -11.52
CA THR A 155 24.41 29.00 -10.50
C THR A 155 23.78 29.92 -9.47
N HIS A 156 22.53 30.33 -9.68
CA HIS A 156 21.80 31.18 -8.75
C HIS A 156 20.52 30.49 -8.25
N LYS A 157 20.33 30.48 -6.93
CA LYS A 157 19.14 29.94 -6.26
C LYS A 157 18.29 31.09 -5.72
N ASP A 158 17.14 31.38 -6.33
CA ASP A 158 16.21 32.38 -5.80
C ASP A 158 15.13 31.68 -4.97
N ILE A 159 15.16 31.93 -3.66
CA ILE A 159 14.26 31.33 -2.68
C ILE A 159 13.21 32.37 -2.30
N VAL A 160 11.94 32.06 -2.54
CA VAL A 160 10.82 32.93 -2.17
C VAL A 160 10.05 32.27 -1.04
N VAL A 161 10.07 32.88 0.14
CA VAL A 161 9.38 32.40 1.34
C VAL A 161 8.15 33.25 1.58
N LYS A 162 6.97 32.64 1.59
CA LYS A 162 5.71 33.27 2.00
C LYS A 162 5.42 32.97 3.45
N TYR A 163 5.07 34.00 4.22
CA TYR A 163 4.81 33.89 5.65
C TYR A 163 3.49 34.58 6.03
N ASN A 164 2.88 34.13 7.12
CA ASN A 164 1.69 34.74 7.72
C ASN A 164 1.89 34.82 9.24
N GLY A 165 1.96 36.03 9.78
CA GLY A 165 2.40 36.23 11.16
C GLY A 165 3.76 35.56 11.37
N ASP A 166 3.89 34.79 12.46
CA ASP A 166 5.16 34.17 12.86
C ASP A 166 5.38 32.78 12.24
N GLN A 167 4.65 32.42 11.18
CA GLN A 167 4.69 31.08 10.58
C GLN A 167 5.04 31.11 9.09
N ILE A 168 5.83 30.13 8.66
CA ILE A 168 6.15 29.90 7.24
C ILE A 168 5.00 29.10 6.60
N ILE A 169 4.50 29.62 5.48
CA ILE A 169 3.32 29.07 4.81
C ILE A 169 3.72 28.36 3.52
N HIS A 170 4.58 28.95 2.70
CA HIS A 170 4.95 28.37 1.43
C HIS A 170 6.36 28.76 1.06
N VAL A 171 7.10 27.84 0.46
CA VAL A 171 8.44 28.13 -0.04
C VAL A 171 8.51 27.72 -1.50
N ASN A 172 9.07 28.59 -2.33
CA ASN A 172 9.36 28.30 -3.71
C ASN A 172 10.86 28.47 -3.98
N LEU A 173 11.39 27.66 -4.89
CA LEU A 173 12.77 27.74 -5.34
C LEU A 173 12.80 27.84 -6.86
N THR A 174 13.39 28.90 -7.39
CA THR A 174 13.71 29.03 -8.81
C THR A 174 15.22 28.95 -9.01
N GLN A 175 15.63 28.28 -10.09
CA GLN A 175 17.02 28.21 -10.50
C GLN A 175 17.24 29.19 -11.66
N GLU A 176 18.27 30.02 -11.54
CA GLU A 176 18.57 31.08 -12.50
C GLU A 176 20.06 31.10 -12.86
N SER A 177 20.43 32.01 -13.78
CA SER A 177 21.80 32.23 -14.23
C SER A 177 22.47 30.94 -14.77
N PRO A 178 21.97 30.37 -15.88
CA PRO A 178 22.60 29.23 -16.53
C PRO A 178 24.00 29.61 -17.01
N LYS A 179 25.02 28.89 -16.56
CA LYS A 179 26.42 29.05 -16.99
C LYS A 179 26.92 27.79 -17.67
N LEU A 180 27.66 27.97 -18.76
CA LEU A 180 28.16 26.86 -19.57
C LEU A 180 29.20 26.03 -18.80
N LEU A 181 29.07 24.70 -18.86
CA LEU A 181 29.99 23.76 -18.23
C LEU A 181 31.26 23.55 -19.07
N GLU A 182 32.34 24.24 -18.69
CA GLU A 182 33.67 24.11 -19.31
C GLU A 182 34.75 23.88 -18.26
N ALA A 183 35.71 23.00 -18.58
CA ALA A 183 36.83 22.72 -17.69
C ALA A 183 37.77 23.93 -17.57
N GLY A 184 38.29 24.18 -16.37
CA GLY A 184 39.19 25.30 -16.06
C GLY A 184 38.48 26.61 -15.70
N LYS A 185 37.15 26.68 -15.74
CA LYS A 185 36.37 27.84 -15.27
C LYS A 185 36.00 27.71 -13.79
N SER A 186 35.95 28.84 -13.09
CA SER A 186 35.33 28.93 -11.76
C SER A 186 33.89 29.42 -11.89
N LEU A 187 32.96 28.76 -11.20
CA LEU A 187 31.56 29.16 -11.12
C LEU A 187 31.20 29.56 -9.68
N ASP A 188 30.86 30.83 -9.49
CA ASP A 188 30.32 31.31 -8.21
C ASP A 188 28.86 30.89 -8.07
N MET A 189 28.58 30.12 -7.01
CA MET A 189 27.23 29.73 -6.61
C MET A 189 26.68 30.78 -5.66
N THR A 190 25.49 31.29 -5.95
CA THR A 190 24.87 32.39 -5.21
C THR A 190 23.43 32.06 -4.87
N TYR A 191 22.90 32.73 -3.85
CA TYR A 191 21.50 32.61 -3.45
C TYR A 191 20.90 33.99 -3.17
N SER A 192 19.57 34.05 -3.25
CA SER A 192 18.75 35.18 -2.80
C SER A 192 17.56 34.65 -2.03
N VAL A 193 17.09 35.45 -1.06
CA VAL A 193 15.93 35.11 -0.25
C VAL A 193 14.98 36.31 -0.21
N LYS A 194 13.74 36.08 -0.64
CA LYS A 194 12.68 37.09 -0.60
C LYS A 194 11.55 36.62 0.32
N TRP A 195 11.22 37.43 1.31
CA TRP A 195 10.10 37.21 2.22
C TRP A 195 8.88 38.00 1.76
N ILE A 196 7.76 37.30 1.58
CA ILE A 196 6.50 37.88 1.11
C ILE A 196 5.37 37.52 2.09
N GLU A 197 4.62 38.52 2.53
CA GLU A 197 3.48 38.29 3.42
C GLU A 197 2.29 37.67 2.65
N THR A 198 1.52 36.79 3.31
CA THR A 198 0.34 36.14 2.74
C THR A 198 -0.79 35.97 3.75
N ASP A 199 -2.04 36.04 3.29
CA ASP A 199 -3.23 35.84 4.12
C ASP A 199 -3.61 34.35 4.33
N VAL A 200 -2.86 33.42 3.75
CA VAL A 200 -3.13 31.98 3.85
C VAL A 200 -2.82 31.50 5.28
N LYS A 201 -3.79 30.84 5.91
CA LYS A 201 -3.63 30.26 7.25
C LYS A 201 -2.71 29.03 7.21
N PHE A 202 -1.93 28.84 8.28
CA PHE A 202 -1.01 27.69 8.44
C PHE A 202 -1.67 26.32 8.21
N ALA A 203 -2.91 26.13 8.66
CA ALA A 203 -3.64 24.87 8.48
C ALA A 203 -3.86 24.47 7.00
N ARG A 204 -3.82 25.42 6.06
CA ARG A 204 -4.01 25.18 4.61
C ARG A 204 -2.70 25.27 3.82
N ARG A 205 -1.55 25.32 4.49
CA ARG A 205 -0.27 25.58 3.83
C ARG A 205 0.11 24.50 2.81
N PHE A 206 -0.28 23.26 3.07
CA PHE A 206 0.04 22.12 2.20
C PHE A 206 -0.85 22.02 0.96
N ASP A 207 -1.95 22.77 0.89
CA ASP A 207 -2.92 22.72 -0.23
C ASP A 207 -2.23 23.04 -1.57
N VAL A 208 -1.18 23.88 -1.58
CA VAL A 208 -0.44 24.23 -2.81
C VAL A 208 0.27 23.03 -3.45
N TYR A 209 0.64 22.03 -2.64
CA TYR A 209 1.31 20.81 -3.11
C TYR A 209 0.32 19.73 -3.55
N LEU A 210 -0.96 19.90 -3.24
CA LEU A 210 -2.05 19.02 -3.67
C LEU A 210 -2.46 19.48 -5.07
N ASP A 211 -2.06 18.74 -6.11
CA ASP A 211 -2.35 19.07 -7.52
C ASP A 211 -3.86 18.87 -7.83
N TYR A 212 -4.70 19.77 -7.32
CA TYR A 212 -6.17 19.72 -7.43
C TYR A 212 -6.69 19.56 -8.87
N PRO A 213 -6.12 20.23 -9.90
CA PRO A 213 -6.56 20.06 -11.28
C PRO A 213 -6.31 18.65 -11.82
N PHE A 214 -5.27 17.95 -11.35
CA PHE A 214 -4.99 16.60 -11.83
C PHE A 214 -5.96 15.56 -11.28
N PHE A 215 -6.38 15.71 -10.02
CA PHE A 215 -7.40 14.86 -9.39
C PHE A 215 -8.80 15.41 -9.63
N GLU A 216 -9.08 15.79 -10.88
CA GLU A 216 -10.37 16.27 -11.36
C GLU A 216 -11.49 15.34 -10.88
N HIS A 217 -12.39 15.88 -10.06
CA HIS A 217 -13.46 15.11 -9.43
C HIS A 217 -14.33 14.36 -10.46
N GLN A 218 -14.48 14.87 -11.68
CA GLN A 218 -15.34 14.29 -12.71
C GLN A 218 -14.89 12.88 -13.13
N ILE A 219 -13.58 12.64 -13.24
CA ILE A 219 -13.05 11.34 -13.68
C ILE A 219 -13.23 10.29 -12.57
N HIS A 220 -13.02 10.68 -11.31
CA HIS A 220 -13.29 9.82 -10.15
C HIS A 220 -14.77 9.47 -10.03
N TRP A 221 -15.68 10.43 -10.19
CA TRP A 221 -17.12 10.17 -10.16
C TRP A 221 -17.58 9.26 -11.31
N PHE A 222 -17.02 9.41 -12.51
CA PHE A 222 -17.28 8.51 -13.64
C PHE A 222 -16.85 7.08 -13.34
N SER A 223 -15.64 6.90 -12.80
CA SER A 223 -15.11 5.61 -12.35
C SER A 223 -16.03 4.92 -11.33
N ILE A 224 -16.49 5.67 -10.34
CA ILE A 224 -17.36 5.17 -9.28
C ILE A 224 -18.72 4.76 -9.84
N PHE A 225 -19.31 5.57 -10.72
CA PHE A 225 -20.61 5.23 -11.31
C PHE A 225 -20.53 3.92 -12.12
N ASN A 226 -19.51 3.77 -12.97
CA ASN A 226 -19.32 2.57 -13.75
C ASN A 226 -19.11 1.32 -12.87
N SER A 227 -18.31 1.48 -11.82
CA SER A 227 -18.02 0.39 -10.88
C SER A 227 -19.23 0.04 -9.99
N PHE A 228 -20.05 1.03 -9.66
CA PHE A 228 -21.29 0.84 -8.90
C PHE A 228 -22.37 0.10 -9.71
N MET A 229 -22.49 0.39 -11.01
CA MET A 229 -23.37 -0.36 -11.91
C MET A 229 -23.00 -1.86 -11.96
N MET A 230 -21.70 -2.18 -12.00
CA MET A 230 -21.21 -3.56 -11.93
C MET A 230 -21.57 -4.23 -10.60
N VAL A 231 -21.49 -3.51 -9.47
CA VAL A 231 -21.91 -4.04 -8.16
C VAL A 231 -23.40 -4.37 -8.14
N ILE A 232 -24.27 -3.48 -8.64
CA ILE A 232 -25.72 -3.73 -8.70
C ILE A 232 -26.02 -4.98 -9.53
N PHE A 233 -25.39 -5.09 -10.71
CA PHE A 233 -25.58 -6.25 -11.57
C PHE A 233 -25.17 -7.56 -10.88
N LEU A 234 -23.97 -7.60 -10.27
CA LEU A 234 -23.44 -8.81 -9.62
C LEU A 234 -24.21 -9.20 -8.36
N THR A 235 -24.55 -8.22 -7.52
CA THR A 235 -25.37 -8.46 -6.32
C THR A 235 -26.78 -8.93 -6.71
N GLY A 236 -27.36 -8.40 -7.78
CA GLY A 236 -28.61 -8.88 -8.37
C GLY A 236 -28.52 -10.33 -8.83
N LEU A 237 -27.43 -10.71 -9.51
CA LEU A 237 -27.19 -12.09 -9.94
C LEU A 237 -27.05 -13.04 -8.73
N VAL A 238 -26.25 -12.68 -7.73
CA VAL A 238 -26.09 -13.49 -6.50
C VAL A 238 -27.42 -13.61 -5.75
N SER A 239 -28.18 -12.52 -5.64
CA SER A 239 -29.52 -12.52 -5.04
C SER A 239 -30.48 -13.42 -5.81
N MET A 240 -30.47 -13.39 -7.15
CA MET A 240 -31.26 -14.29 -7.98
C MET A 240 -30.89 -15.76 -7.75
N ILE A 241 -29.60 -16.09 -7.65
CA ILE A 241 -29.15 -17.46 -7.33
C ILE A 241 -29.72 -17.89 -5.98
N LEU A 242 -29.55 -17.06 -4.94
CA LEU A 242 -30.04 -17.35 -3.59
C LEU A 242 -31.57 -17.43 -3.53
N MET A 243 -32.29 -16.54 -4.20
CA MET A 243 -33.75 -16.57 -4.26
C MET A 243 -34.27 -17.75 -5.06
N ARG A 244 -33.58 -18.15 -6.14
CA ARG A 244 -33.94 -19.35 -6.91
C ARG A 244 -33.74 -20.61 -6.09
N THR A 245 -32.63 -20.73 -5.35
CA THR A 245 -32.43 -21.88 -4.45
C THR A 245 -33.49 -21.91 -3.35
N LEU A 246 -33.74 -20.78 -2.68
CA LEU A 246 -34.76 -20.67 -1.64
C LEU A 246 -36.18 -20.93 -2.14
N ARG A 247 -36.57 -20.38 -3.31
CA ARG A 247 -37.92 -20.56 -3.88
C ARG A 247 -38.17 -22.01 -4.31
N ASN A 248 -37.16 -22.66 -4.89
CA ASN A 248 -37.25 -24.08 -5.21
C ASN A 248 -37.41 -24.94 -3.96
N ASP A 249 -36.78 -24.55 -2.85
CA ASP A 249 -36.95 -25.24 -1.56
C ASP A 249 -38.34 -24.98 -0.94
N TYR A 250 -38.87 -23.74 -0.97
CA TYR A 250 -40.25 -23.45 -0.51
C TYR A 250 -41.32 -24.18 -1.32
N ALA A 251 -41.16 -24.23 -2.65
CA ALA A 251 -42.09 -24.94 -3.53
C ALA A 251 -42.11 -26.46 -3.25
N LYS A 252 -40.98 -27.02 -2.80
CA LYS A 252 -40.88 -28.42 -2.39
C LYS A 252 -41.62 -28.68 -1.07
N TYR A 253 -41.42 -27.84 -0.05
CA TYR A 253 -42.14 -27.98 1.23
C TYR A 253 -43.66 -27.81 1.08
N ALA A 254 -44.12 -26.93 0.19
CA ALA A 254 -45.55 -26.79 -0.11
C ALA A 254 -46.16 -27.99 -0.84
N ARG A 255 -45.33 -28.89 -1.41
CA ARG A 255 -45.78 -30.13 -2.07
C ARG A 255 -45.67 -31.36 -1.16
N GLU A 256 -44.82 -31.33 -0.13
CA GLU A 256 -44.63 -32.42 0.84
C GLU A 256 -45.84 -32.60 1.79
N ASP A 257 -46.74 -31.60 1.92
CA ASP A 257 -47.97 -31.72 2.74
C ASP A 257 -49.10 -32.49 2.03
N ASP A 258 -49.04 -32.75 0.72
CA ASP A 258 -50.20 -33.25 -0.06
C ASP A 258 -50.06 -34.64 -0.70
N ASP A 259 -48.87 -35.27 -0.81
CA ASP A 259 -48.75 -36.59 -1.46
C ASP A 259 -47.65 -37.48 -0.86
N LEU A 260 -48.07 -38.60 -0.24
CA LEU A 260 -47.18 -39.65 0.29
C LEU A 260 -46.58 -40.56 -0.82
N GLU A 261 -47.01 -40.41 -2.07
CA GLU A 261 -46.60 -41.25 -3.22
C GLU A 261 -45.45 -40.69 -4.07
N THR A 262 -44.95 -39.47 -3.81
CA THR A 262 -43.86 -38.83 -4.59
C THR A 262 -42.44 -39.17 -4.12
N LEU A 263 -42.30 -39.89 -2.99
CA LEU A 263 -41.00 -40.24 -2.39
C LEU A 263 -40.09 -41.10 -3.29
N GLU A 264 -40.64 -41.88 -4.23
CA GLU A 264 -39.83 -42.72 -5.13
C GLU A 264 -39.33 -41.98 -6.39
N ARG A 265 -39.96 -40.87 -6.80
CA ARG A 265 -39.54 -40.10 -8.00
C ARG A 265 -38.47 -39.05 -7.70
N ASP A 266 -38.49 -38.47 -6.50
CA ASP A 266 -37.59 -37.39 -6.09
C ASP A 266 -36.16 -37.83 -5.73
N ALA A 267 -35.93 -39.12 -5.47
CA ALA A 267 -34.58 -39.68 -5.27
C ALA A 267 -33.71 -39.60 -6.55
N SER A 268 -34.35 -39.39 -7.71
CA SER A 268 -33.68 -39.32 -9.03
C SER A 268 -33.27 -37.90 -9.46
N GLU A 269 -33.71 -36.85 -8.76
CA GLU A 269 -33.49 -35.44 -9.15
C GLU A 269 -32.73 -34.59 -8.10
N GLU A 270 -31.89 -35.18 -7.24
CA GLU A 270 -30.91 -34.37 -6.49
C GLU A 270 -29.90 -33.76 -7.47
N SER A 271 -30.12 -32.49 -7.85
CA SER A 271 -29.29 -31.80 -8.85
C SER A 271 -27.94 -31.35 -8.28
N GLY A 272 -26.86 -31.73 -8.98
CA GLY A 272 -25.53 -31.10 -9.03
C GLY A 272 -24.91 -30.76 -7.67
N TRP A 273 -25.16 -29.54 -7.18
CA TRP A 273 -24.61 -29.08 -5.91
C TRP A 273 -25.20 -29.83 -4.69
N LYS A 274 -26.47 -30.28 -4.73
CA LYS A 274 -27.08 -31.01 -3.60
C LYS A 274 -26.42 -32.38 -3.38
N LEU A 275 -25.94 -33.02 -4.46
CA LEU A 275 -25.28 -34.34 -4.42
C LEU A 275 -23.96 -34.35 -3.66
N VAL A 276 -23.28 -33.20 -3.56
CA VAL A 276 -21.96 -33.10 -2.92
C VAL A 276 -22.02 -32.71 -1.44
N HIS A 277 -23.21 -32.67 -0.82
CA HIS A 277 -23.41 -32.32 0.60
C HIS A 277 -22.49 -33.08 1.57
N GLY A 278 -22.18 -34.35 1.26
CA GLY A 278 -21.31 -35.21 2.07
C GLY A 278 -19.80 -34.95 1.93
N ASP A 279 -19.35 -34.20 0.92
CA ASP A 279 -17.92 -33.96 0.64
C ASP A 279 -17.52 -32.47 0.68
N VAL A 280 -18.48 -31.55 0.62
CA VAL A 280 -18.26 -30.09 0.57
C VAL A 280 -17.49 -29.54 1.78
N PHE A 281 -17.69 -30.11 2.96
CA PHE A 281 -17.04 -29.67 4.21
C PHE A 281 -15.77 -30.46 4.56
N ARG A 282 -15.23 -31.23 3.61
CA ARG A 282 -13.95 -31.93 3.78
C ARG A 282 -12.81 -30.91 3.96
N PRO A 283 -11.83 -31.18 4.84
CA PRO A 283 -10.67 -30.30 4.97
C PRO A 283 -9.93 -30.18 3.62
N PRO A 284 -9.55 -28.97 3.19
CA PRO A 284 -8.84 -28.75 1.94
C PRO A 284 -7.41 -29.30 2.00
N CYS A 285 -6.87 -29.63 0.83
CA CYS A 285 -5.45 -29.94 0.67
C CYS A 285 -4.59 -28.80 1.25
N ASN A 286 -3.53 -29.11 1.99
CA ASN A 286 -2.67 -28.11 2.63
C ASN A 286 -3.43 -27.10 3.53
N LEU A 287 -4.29 -27.60 4.43
CA LEU A 287 -5.05 -26.80 5.39
C LEU A 287 -4.19 -25.76 6.16
N VAL A 288 -2.94 -26.11 6.50
CA VAL A 288 -1.99 -25.20 7.17
C VAL A 288 -1.75 -23.95 6.32
N LEU A 289 -1.46 -24.12 5.03
CA LEU A 289 -1.20 -23.00 4.12
C LEU A 289 -2.46 -22.17 3.89
N LEU A 290 -3.60 -22.81 3.62
CA LEU A 290 -4.86 -22.09 3.38
C LEU A 290 -5.25 -21.25 4.61
N SER A 291 -5.17 -21.83 5.81
CA SER A 291 -5.46 -21.10 7.05
C SER A 291 -4.52 -19.92 7.26
N ALA A 292 -3.23 -20.05 6.92
CA ALA A 292 -2.28 -18.97 7.01
C ALA A 292 -2.60 -17.84 6.02
N VAL A 293 -2.77 -18.14 4.73
CA VAL A 293 -3.04 -17.09 3.71
C VAL A 293 -4.40 -16.41 3.91
N VAL A 294 -5.43 -17.13 4.36
CA VAL A 294 -6.74 -16.54 4.68
C VAL A 294 -6.65 -15.63 5.90
N GLY A 295 -5.92 -16.04 6.95
CA GLY A 295 -5.68 -15.21 8.13
C GLY A 295 -4.90 -13.94 7.78
N THR A 296 -3.79 -14.07 7.05
CA THR A 296 -3.01 -12.94 6.56
C THR A 296 -3.86 -12.01 5.69
N GLY A 297 -4.69 -12.52 4.78
CA GLY A 297 -5.53 -11.68 3.93
C GLY A 297 -6.62 -10.93 4.70
N ALA A 298 -7.21 -11.54 5.73
CA ALA A 298 -8.13 -10.85 6.63
C ALA A 298 -7.43 -9.73 7.41
N GLN A 299 -6.19 -9.96 7.87
CA GLN A 299 -5.36 -8.91 8.47
C GLN A 299 -5.08 -7.78 7.48
N LEU A 300 -4.70 -8.08 6.23
CA LEU A 300 -4.43 -7.07 5.21
C LEU A 300 -5.69 -6.25 4.85
N ALA A 301 -6.87 -6.89 4.78
CA ALA A 301 -8.13 -6.18 4.57
C ALA A 301 -8.41 -5.17 5.69
N MET A 302 -8.23 -5.59 6.95
CA MET A 302 -8.41 -4.73 8.12
C MET A 302 -7.35 -3.64 8.23
N LEU A 303 -6.11 -3.94 7.85
CA LEU A 303 -5.01 -2.98 7.79
C LEU A 303 -5.32 -1.86 6.80
N VAL A 304 -5.69 -2.20 5.57
CA VAL A 304 -6.01 -1.21 4.53
C VAL A 304 -7.19 -0.34 4.97
N LEU A 305 -8.25 -0.94 5.51
CA LEU A 305 -9.39 -0.20 6.05
C LEU A 305 -8.95 0.78 7.16
N LEU A 306 -8.17 0.32 8.13
CA LEU A 306 -7.72 1.13 9.26
C LEU A 306 -6.83 2.29 8.80
N VAL A 307 -5.88 2.03 7.90
CA VAL A 307 -4.97 3.06 7.36
C VAL A 307 -5.75 4.11 6.57
N ILE A 308 -6.74 3.72 5.76
CA ILE A 308 -7.58 4.67 5.02
C ILE A 308 -8.39 5.53 5.99
N LEU A 309 -8.99 4.95 7.02
CA LEU A 309 -9.75 5.71 8.04
C LEU A 309 -8.86 6.69 8.80
N LEU A 310 -7.66 6.26 9.20
CA LEU A 310 -6.68 7.13 9.84
C LEU A 310 -6.16 8.22 8.89
N ALA A 311 -6.03 7.94 7.59
CA ALA A 311 -5.64 8.95 6.60
C ALA A 311 -6.71 10.04 6.41
N ILE A 312 -7.99 9.67 6.48
CA ILE A 312 -9.12 10.62 6.42
C ILE A 312 -9.16 11.50 7.68
N ILE A 313 -8.94 10.93 8.87
CA ILE A 313 -9.03 11.66 10.14
C ILE A 313 -7.76 12.48 10.43
N GLY A 314 -6.58 11.89 10.18
CA GLY A 314 -5.30 12.32 10.77
C GLY A 314 -4.42 13.21 9.89
N MET A 315 -4.92 13.73 8.77
CA MET A 315 -4.13 14.58 7.84
C MET A 315 -2.73 13.99 7.55
N LEU A 316 -2.66 12.66 7.35
CA LEU A 316 -1.40 11.92 7.28
C LEU A 316 -0.49 12.32 6.11
N TYR A 317 -0.99 13.13 5.17
CA TYR A 317 -0.21 13.69 4.07
C TYR A 317 0.74 14.83 4.50
N VAL A 318 0.56 15.41 5.70
CA VAL A 318 1.38 16.52 6.22
C VAL A 318 2.74 16.04 6.71
N GLY A 319 2.81 14.86 7.32
CA GLY A 319 4.03 14.33 7.93
C GLY A 319 4.86 13.49 6.96
N ARG A 320 6.16 13.80 6.85
CA ARG A 320 7.12 13.04 6.04
C ARG A 320 7.18 11.59 6.56
N GLY A 321 6.90 10.62 5.70
CA GLY A 321 6.89 9.20 6.08
C GLY A 321 5.80 8.79 7.09
N ALA A 322 4.82 9.64 7.39
CA ALA A 322 3.76 9.35 8.36
C ALA A 322 2.88 8.17 7.93
N ILE A 323 2.56 8.08 6.64
CA ILE A 323 1.78 6.97 6.06
C ILE A 323 2.53 5.64 6.24
N ALA A 324 3.83 5.60 5.94
CA ALA A 324 4.65 4.39 6.08
C ALA A 324 4.76 3.94 7.55
N THR A 325 4.99 4.87 8.46
CA THR A 325 5.05 4.58 9.91
C THR A 325 3.70 4.06 10.42
N THR A 326 2.61 4.73 10.05
CA THR A 326 1.24 4.32 10.42
C THR A 326 0.93 2.93 9.88
N PHE A 327 1.34 2.62 8.65
CA PHE A 327 1.15 1.30 8.05
C PHE A 327 1.88 0.20 8.83
N ILE A 328 3.14 0.41 9.24
CA ILE A 328 3.91 -0.57 10.01
C ILE A 328 3.28 -0.80 11.39
N VAL A 329 2.89 0.27 12.09
CA VAL A 329 2.25 0.17 13.41
C VAL A 329 0.89 -0.53 13.29
N CYS A 330 0.06 -0.14 12.33
CA CYS A 330 -1.23 -0.79 12.10
C CYS A 330 -1.08 -2.26 11.70
N TYR A 331 -0.04 -2.61 10.91
CA TYR A 331 0.26 -4.00 10.56
C TYR A 331 0.55 -4.82 11.82
N ALA A 332 1.36 -4.28 12.73
CA ALA A 332 1.70 -4.94 13.99
C ALA A 332 0.46 -5.15 14.88
N LEU A 333 -0.41 -4.15 15.00
CA LEU A 333 -1.64 -4.25 15.82
C LEU A 333 -2.69 -5.20 15.21
N THR A 334 -2.84 -5.21 13.89
CA THR A 334 -3.81 -6.08 13.19
C THR A 334 -3.37 -7.54 13.12
N SER A 335 -2.14 -7.89 13.52
CA SER A 335 -1.64 -9.27 13.57
C SER A 335 -2.50 -10.21 14.44
N PHE A 336 -3.19 -9.69 15.45
CA PHE A 336 -4.19 -10.43 16.24
C PHE A 336 -5.29 -11.02 15.35
N ILE A 337 -5.75 -10.27 14.33
CA ILE A 337 -6.82 -10.68 13.42
C ILE A 337 -6.36 -11.86 12.54
N SER A 338 -5.10 -11.81 12.06
CA SER A 338 -4.52 -12.93 11.31
C SER A 338 -4.50 -14.20 12.15
N GLY A 339 -4.01 -14.12 13.39
CA GLY A 339 -4.03 -15.22 14.34
C GLY A 339 -5.45 -15.75 14.59
N TYR A 340 -6.40 -14.87 14.86
CA TYR A 340 -7.80 -15.23 15.16
C TYR A 340 -8.46 -16.00 14.00
N VAL A 341 -8.39 -15.45 12.78
CA VAL A 341 -9.00 -16.06 11.60
C VAL A 341 -8.28 -17.36 11.22
N SER A 342 -6.94 -17.36 11.22
CA SER A 342 -6.14 -18.54 10.89
C SER A 342 -6.36 -19.68 11.88
N GLY A 343 -6.23 -19.40 13.18
CA GLY A 343 -6.39 -20.38 14.24
C GLY A 343 -7.80 -20.95 14.34
N GLY A 344 -8.82 -20.11 14.18
CA GLY A 344 -10.22 -20.52 14.11
C GLY A 344 -10.47 -21.45 12.93
N LEU A 345 -10.09 -21.04 11.71
CA LEU A 345 -10.29 -21.83 10.50
C LEU A 345 -9.54 -23.17 10.53
N TYR A 346 -8.31 -23.17 11.04
CA TYR A 346 -7.51 -24.39 11.17
C TYR A 346 -8.15 -25.38 12.15
N SER A 347 -8.67 -24.88 13.28
CA SER A 347 -9.35 -25.71 14.28
C SER A 347 -10.70 -26.24 13.80
N GLN A 348 -11.51 -25.41 13.13
CA GLN A 348 -12.82 -25.81 12.58
C GLN A 348 -12.72 -27.02 11.63
N ASN A 349 -11.62 -27.11 10.88
CA ASN A 349 -11.37 -28.19 9.93
C ASN A 349 -10.60 -29.39 10.54
N GLY A 350 -10.50 -29.48 11.88
CA GLY A 350 -9.90 -30.62 12.58
C GLY A 350 -8.37 -30.64 12.61
N GLY A 351 -7.72 -29.49 12.42
CA GLY A 351 -6.26 -29.37 12.40
C GLY A 351 -5.60 -29.64 13.77
N LYS A 352 -4.64 -30.57 13.80
CA LYS A 352 -3.93 -30.97 15.04
C LYS A 352 -2.68 -30.13 15.33
N SER A 353 -1.89 -29.77 14.31
CA SER A 353 -0.60 -29.09 14.47
C SER A 353 -0.72 -27.56 14.38
N TRP A 354 -1.38 -26.96 15.35
CA TRP A 354 -1.75 -25.54 15.33
C TRP A 354 -0.57 -24.58 15.44
N ILE A 355 0.51 -24.99 16.10
CA ILE A 355 1.75 -24.19 16.20
C ILE A 355 2.33 -23.95 14.79
N LYS A 356 2.28 -24.95 13.91
CA LYS A 356 2.77 -24.81 12.52
C LYS A 356 1.93 -23.80 11.72
N SER A 357 0.60 -23.83 11.90
CA SER A 357 -0.32 -22.88 11.27
C SER A 357 -0.09 -21.45 11.79
N MET A 358 0.10 -21.29 13.10
CA MET A 358 0.40 -20.00 13.73
C MET A 358 1.72 -19.39 13.22
N ILE A 359 2.81 -20.16 13.23
CA ILE A 359 4.11 -19.70 12.73
C ILE A 359 3.98 -19.29 11.26
N LEU A 360 3.34 -20.11 10.43
CA LEU A 360 3.16 -19.80 9.01
C LEU A 360 2.30 -18.54 8.81
N ALA A 361 1.22 -18.35 9.57
CA ALA A 361 0.37 -17.16 9.48
C ALA A 361 1.13 -15.88 9.89
N ALA A 362 1.98 -15.97 10.92
CA ALA A 362 2.76 -14.83 11.42
C ALA A 362 4.00 -14.50 10.56
N SER A 363 4.57 -15.48 9.84
CA SER A 363 5.84 -15.31 9.12
C SER A 363 5.69 -15.24 7.60
N LEU A 364 4.68 -15.86 6.99
CA LEU A 364 4.62 -16.02 5.52
C LEU A 364 4.74 -14.70 4.77
N PHE A 365 3.89 -13.71 5.09
CA PHE A 365 3.88 -12.43 4.38
C PHE A 365 5.08 -11.52 4.73
N PRO A 366 5.44 -11.31 6.01
CA PRO A 366 6.64 -10.54 6.35
C PRO A 366 7.91 -11.08 5.70
N PHE A 367 8.09 -12.40 5.66
CA PHE A 367 9.28 -13.00 5.05
C PHE A 367 9.25 -12.94 3.51
N MET A 368 8.09 -12.99 2.87
CA MET A 368 7.97 -12.72 1.43
C MET A 368 8.36 -11.27 1.11
N CYS A 369 7.85 -10.29 1.87
CA CYS A 369 8.23 -8.89 1.72
C CYS A 369 9.72 -8.66 2.01
N PHE A 370 10.25 -9.28 3.06
CA PHE A 370 11.66 -9.23 3.40
C PHE A 370 12.54 -9.83 2.30
N GLY A 371 12.15 -10.95 1.70
CA GLY A 371 12.90 -11.58 0.61
C GLY A 371 13.03 -10.66 -0.62
N ILE A 372 11.91 -10.06 -1.06
CA ILE A 372 11.93 -9.10 -2.16
C ILE A 372 12.72 -7.85 -1.76
N GLY A 373 12.50 -7.33 -0.55
CA GLY A 373 13.19 -6.15 -0.03
C GLY A 373 14.69 -6.36 0.10
N PHE A 374 15.14 -7.55 0.49
CA PHE A 374 16.55 -7.90 0.59
C PHE A 374 17.25 -7.88 -0.78
N ILE A 375 16.59 -8.39 -1.82
CA ILE A 375 17.10 -8.32 -3.19
C ILE A 375 17.22 -6.86 -3.64
N LEU A 376 16.16 -6.06 -3.46
CA LEU A 376 16.16 -4.64 -3.82
C LEU A 376 17.20 -3.85 -3.02
N ASN A 377 17.36 -4.14 -1.74
CA ASN A 377 18.33 -3.50 -0.88
C ASN A 377 19.77 -3.83 -1.28
N THR A 378 20.03 -5.06 -1.74
CA THR A 378 21.35 -5.45 -2.27
C THR A 378 21.69 -4.65 -3.53
N ILE A 379 20.70 -4.44 -4.42
CA ILE A 379 20.85 -3.56 -5.59
C ILE A 379 21.08 -2.11 -5.13
N ALA A 380 20.35 -1.64 -4.12
CA ALA A 380 20.51 -0.29 -3.59
C ALA A 380 21.90 0.00 -3.04
N ILE A 381 22.46 -0.95 -2.27
CA ILE A 381 23.81 -0.88 -1.74
C ILE A 381 24.83 -0.88 -2.88
N PHE A 382 24.65 -1.72 -3.90
CA PHE A 382 25.56 -1.78 -5.05
C PHE A 382 25.65 -0.44 -5.80
N TYR A 383 24.54 0.29 -5.93
CA TYR A 383 24.50 1.61 -6.56
C TYR A 383 24.83 2.77 -5.60
N GLY A 384 24.96 2.53 -4.29
CA GLY A 384 25.16 3.60 -3.30
C GLY A 384 23.97 4.55 -3.16
N SER A 385 22.75 4.07 -3.43
CA SER A 385 21.53 4.88 -3.38
C SER A 385 21.01 5.07 -1.95
N LEU A 386 20.35 6.21 -1.70
CA LEU A 386 19.60 6.48 -0.47
C LEU A 386 18.39 5.56 -0.27
N ALA A 387 17.93 4.88 -1.33
CA ALA A 387 16.92 3.84 -1.20
C ALA A 387 17.42 2.60 -0.43
N ALA A 388 18.73 2.50 -0.15
CA ALA A 388 19.29 1.45 0.68
C ALA A 388 18.84 1.64 2.14
N ILE A 389 18.13 0.64 2.66
CA ILE A 389 17.65 0.62 4.04
C ILE A 389 18.84 0.32 4.96
N PRO A 390 19.16 1.21 5.92
CA PRO A 390 20.22 0.96 6.88
C PRO A 390 19.94 -0.29 7.73
N PHE A 391 21.00 -1.01 8.11
CA PHE A 391 20.89 -2.23 8.94
C PHE A 391 20.12 -2.00 10.24
N GLY A 392 20.32 -0.85 10.91
CA GLY A 392 19.60 -0.49 12.13
C GLY A 392 18.08 -0.48 11.93
N THR A 393 17.60 0.05 10.81
CA THR A 393 16.17 0.10 10.47
C THR A 393 15.59 -1.30 10.26
N MET A 394 16.35 -2.20 9.61
CA MET A 394 15.93 -3.59 9.45
C MET A 394 15.79 -4.30 10.79
N VAL A 395 16.71 -4.06 11.73
CA VAL A 395 16.66 -4.59 13.09
C VAL A 395 15.43 -4.05 13.85
N VAL A 396 15.12 -2.76 13.73
CA VAL A 396 13.92 -2.17 14.35
C VAL A 396 12.65 -2.83 13.83
N VAL A 397 12.51 -3.01 12.52
CA VAL A 397 11.34 -3.68 11.92
C VAL A 397 11.25 -5.15 12.38
N PHE A 398 12.38 -5.84 12.48
CA PHE A 398 12.42 -7.20 13.01
C PHE A 398 12.01 -7.27 14.49
N ILE A 399 12.45 -6.33 15.33
CA ILE A 399 12.05 -6.24 16.74
C ILE A 399 10.54 -6.00 16.86
N ILE A 400 9.97 -5.09 16.06
CA ILE A 400 8.51 -4.87 16.01
C ILE A 400 7.79 -6.17 15.65
N TRP A 401 8.28 -6.90 14.65
CA TRP A 401 7.70 -8.19 14.29
C TRP A 401 7.81 -9.23 15.42
N ALA A 402 8.99 -9.37 16.03
CA ALA A 402 9.28 -10.40 17.03
C ALA A 402 8.57 -10.17 18.37
N PHE A 403 8.47 -8.91 18.82
CA PHE A 403 7.95 -8.57 20.15
C PHE A 403 6.52 -8.03 20.15
N ILE A 404 5.99 -7.57 19.01
CA ILE A 404 4.62 -7.06 18.91
C ILE A 404 3.79 -7.98 18.01
N SER A 405 4.14 -8.12 16.74
CA SER A 405 3.31 -8.85 15.76
C SER A 405 3.20 -10.34 16.08
N PHE A 406 4.31 -11.00 16.40
CA PHE A 406 4.35 -12.44 16.65
C PHE A 406 3.58 -12.83 17.93
N PRO A 407 3.75 -12.16 19.08
CA PRO A 407 2.96 -12.43 20.28
C PRO A 407 1.46 -12.12 20.09
N LEU A 408 1.10 -11.03 19.40
CA LEU A 408 -0.31 -10.74 19.11
C LEU A 408 -0.93 -11.80 18.19
N ALA A 409 -0.21 -12.27 17.17
CA ALA A 409 -0.67 -13.36 16.31
C ALA A 409 -0.85 -14.67 17.10
N LEU A 410 0.05 -14.99 18.03
CA LEU A 410 -0.10 -16.12 18.94
C LEU A 410 -1.37 -15.98 19.79
N LEU A 411 -1.56 -14.82 20.43
CA LEU A 411 -2.72 -14.54 21.26
C LEU A 411 -4.03 -14.64 20.45
N GLY A 412 -4.05 -14.06 19.25
CA GLY A 412 -5.14 -14.19 18.29
C GLY A 412 -5.44 -15.65 17.96
N THR A 413 -4.40 -16.46 17.70
CA THR A 413 -4.55 -17.88 17.39
C THR A 413 -5.20 -18.65 18.52
N VAL A 414 -4.78 -18.42 19.77
CA VAL A 414 -5.37 -19.08 20.95
C VAL A 414 -6.84 -18.70 21.10
N VAL A 415 -7.18 -17.40 20.97
CA VAL A 415 -8.56 -16.93 21.06
C VAL A 415 -9.42 -17.50 19.92
N GLY A 416 -8.92 -17.46 18.68
CA GLY A 416 -9.63 -17.97 17.50
C GLY A 416 -9.93 -19.46 17.60
N ARG A 417 -8.98 -20.26 18.09
CA ARG A 417 -9.16 -21.70 18.34
C ARG A 417 -10.21 -21.97 19.41
N ASN A 418 -10.20 -21.21 20.51
CA ASN A 418 -11.12 -21.46 21.62
C ASN A 418 -12.55 -20.99 21.34
N TRP A 419 -12.73 -19.85 20.67
CA TRP A 419 -14.04 -19.26 20.45
C TRP A 419 -14.69 -19.71 19.15
N SER A 420 -13.90 -19.81 18.09
CA SER A 420 -14.39 -20.15 16.76
C SER A 420 -13.94 -21.53 16.29
N GLY A 421 -13.16 -22.29 17.06
CA GLY A 421 -12.51 -23.51 16.57
C GLY A 421 -13.35 -24.79 16.60
N SER A 422 -14.58 -24.75 17.12
CA SER A 422 -15.49 -25.90 17.14
C SER A 422 -16.00 -26.21 15.73
N PRO A 423 -15.86 -27.44 15.21
CA PRO A 423 -16.45 -27.85 13.94
C PRO A 423 -17.98 -27.72 14.02
N ASN A 424 -18.56 -26.88 13.15
CA ASN A 424 -20.00 -26.69 13.05
C ASN A 424 -20.41 -26.80 11.57
N ASN A 425 -20.20 -27.99 11.01
CA ASN A 425 -20.53 -28.28 9.61
C ASN A 425 -22.02 -28.61 9.50
N PRO A 426 -22.77 -27.94 8.61
CA PRO A 426 -24.19 -28.21 8.42
C PRO A 426 -24.54 -29.66 8.05
N CYS A 427 -23.66 -30.31 7.29
CA CYS A 427 -23.84 -31.70 6.85
C CYS A 427 -22.70 -32.57 7.35
N ARG A 428 -23.00 -33.84 7.65
CA ARG A 428 -21.99 -34.83 8.03
C ARG A 428 -21.10 -35.18 6.84
N VAL A 429 -19.79 -35.13 7.05
CA VAL A 429 -18.80 -35.50 6.03
C VAL A 429 -18.74 -37.04 5.88
N LYS A 430 -18.87 -37.54 4.64
CA LYS A 430 -18.77 -38.97 4.32
C LYS A 430 -17.31 -39.44 4.42
N THR A 431 -17.10 -40.70 4.80
CA THR A 431 -15.76 -41.29 4.95
C THR A 431 -15.04 -41.43 3.62
N ILE A 432 -15.74 -41.94 2.60
CA ILE A 432 -15.22 -42.17 1.25
C ILE A 432 -15.54 -40.96 0.37
N PRO A 433 -14.54 -40.33 -0.28
CA PRO A 433 -14.78 -39.21 -1.19
C PRO A 433 -15.46 -39.69 -2.47
N ARG A 434 -16.45 -38.94 -2.96
CA ARG A 434 -17.08 -39.19 -4.26
C ARG A 434 -16.10 -38.89 -5.41
N LEU A 435 -16.20 -39.69 -6.48
CA LEU A 435 -15.49 -39.45 -7.74
C LEU A 435 -16.10 -38.23 -8.46
N ILE A 436 -15.25 -37.33 -8.93
CA ILE A 436 -15.67 -36.11 -9.63
C ILE A 436 -15.86 -36.46 -11.11
N PRO A 437 -17.02 -36.16 -11.72
CA PRO A 437 -17.27 -36.45 -13.12
C PRO A 437 -16.36 -35.61 -14.04
N GLU A 438 -16.13 -36.12 -15.26
CA GLU A 438 -15.45 -35.34 -16.30
C GLU A 438 -16.29 -34.12 -16.67
N LYS A 439 -15.62 -32.96 -16.74
CA LYS A 439 -16.29 -31.67 -16.91
C LYS A 439 -15.79 -30.94 -18.15
N LYS A 440 -16.66 -30.12 -18.70
CA LYS A 440 -16.32 -29.22 -19.82
C LYS A 440 -15.18 -28.29 -19.42
N TRP A 441 -14.35 -27.93 -20.40
CA TRP A 441 -13.12 -27.16 -20.19
C TRP A 441 -13.34 -25.88 -19.36
N TYR A 442 -14.41 -25.13 -19.62
CA TYR A 442 -14.74 -23.87 -18.95
C TYR A 442 -15.17 -24.02 -17.47
N LEU A 443 -15.50 -25.22 -17.01
CA LEU A 443 -15.85 -25.51 -15.60
C LEU A 443 -14.65 -26.05 -14.80
N THR A 444 -13.45 -26.03 -15.39
CA THR A 444 -12.22 -26.42 -14.68
C THR A 444 -11.85 -25.39 -13.61
N PRO A 445 -11.27 -25.81 -12.47
CA PRO A 445 -11.01 -24.90 -11.35
C PRO A 445 -10.01 -23.82 -11.72
N SER A 446 -9.04 -24.14 -12.59
CA SER A 446 -8.06 -23.21 -13.12
C SER A 446 -8.70 -22.09 -13.95
N ILE A 447 -9.63 -22.42 -14.85
CA ILE A 447 -10.29 -21.43 -15.71
C ILE A 447 -11.22 -20.53 -14.89
N ILE A 448 -12.00 -21.11 -13.97
CA ILE A 448 -12.83 -20.33 -13.03
C ILE A 448 -11.96 -19.40 -12.17
N SER A 449 -10.79 -19.89 -11.74
CA SER A 449 -9.85 -19.08 -10.95
C SER A 449 -9.28 -17.91 -11.76
N LEU A 450 -8.93 -18.13 -13.02
CA LEU A 450 -8.40 -17.07 -13.89
C LEU A 450 -9.49 -16.04 -14.22
N MET A 451 -10.67 -16.48 -14.66
CA MET A 451 -11.76 -15.58 -15.06
C MET A 451 -12.33 -14.74 -13.90
N GLY A 452 -12.27 -15.26 -12.67
CA GLY A 452 -12.82 -14.58 -11.50
C GLY A 452 -12.21 -13.20 -11.21
N GLY A 453 -10.94 -12.99 -11.57
CA GLY A 453 -10.24 -11.75 -11.29
C GLY A 453 -10.56 -10.60 -12.24
N LEU A 454 -11.18 -10.89 -13.40
CA LEU A 454 -11.40 -9.92 -14.48
C LEU A 454 -12.39 -8.81 -14.07
N LEU A 455 -13.51 -9.19 -13.46
CA LEU A 455 -14.55 -8.23 -13.05
C LEU A 455 -14.11 -7.34 -11.88
N PRO A 456 -13.50 -7.86 -10.79
CA PRO A 456 -12.95 -7.01 -9.74
C PRO A 456 -11.85 -6.08 -10.26
N PHE A 457 -10.99 -6.55 -11.18
CA PHE A 457 -10.00 -5.70 -11.83
C PHE A 457 -10.66 -4.57 -12.63
N GLY A 458 -11.69 -4.88 -13.42
CA GLY A 458 -12.47 -3.88 -14.17
C GLY A 458 -13.07 -2.79 -13.28
N SER A 459 -13.55 -3.15 -12.08
CA SER A 459 -14.12 -2.20 -11.11
C SER A 459 -13.10 -1.28 -10.41
N ILE A 460 -11.81 -1.57 -10.49
CA ILE A 460 -10.76 -0.74 -9.86
C ILE A 460 -9.79 -0.15 -10.89
N PHE A 461 -9.97 -0.45 -12.17
CA PHE A 461 -8.99 -0.14 -13.22
C PHE A 461 -8.62 1.34 -13.31
N ILE A 462 -9.63 2.23 -13.31
CA ILE A 462 -9.40 3.68 -13.41
C ILE A 462 -8.68 4.21 -12.16
N GLU A 463 -9.05 3.73 -10.98
CA GLU A 463 -8.44 4.17 -9.73
C GLU A 463 -7.02 3.64 -9.58
N MET A 464 -6.76 2.43 -10.10
CA MET A 464 -5.41 1.87 -10.17
C MET A 464 -4.49 2.77 -10.99
N TYR A 465 -4.95 3.41 -12.07
CA TYR A 465 -4.16 4.39 -12.81
C TYR A 465 -3.74 5.59 -11.95
N PHE A 466 -4.64 6.13 -11.13
CA PHE A 466 -4.34 7.24 -10.24
C PHE A 466 -3.40 6.84 -9.10
N VAL A 467 -3.59 5.65 -8.52
CA VAL A 467 -2.69 5.09 -7.51
C VAL A 467 -1.29 4.89 -8.09
N PHE A 468 -1.18 4.27 -9.26
CA PHE A 468 0.11 4.08 -9.95
C PHE A 468 0.77 5.42 -10.27
N THR A 469 0.00 6.39 -10.76
CA THR A 469 0.53 7.71 -11.07
C THR A 469 1.05 8.43 -9.83
N SER A 470 0.38 8.29 -8.69
CA SER A 470 0.78 8.93 -7.44
C SER A 470 1.98 8.25 -6.78
N PHE A 471 2.13 6.92 -6.94
CA PHE A 471 3.25 6.17 -6.38
C PHE A 471 4.51 6.29 -7.24
N TRP A 472 4.36 6.33 -8.57
CA TRP A 472 5.46 6.30 -9.54
C TRP A 472 5.77 7.67 -10.17
N ASN A 473 4.98 8.70 -9.91
CA ASN A 473 5.29 10.08 -10.26
C ASN A 473 5.24 10.95 -8.99
N TYR A 474 5.80 12.15 -9.04
CA TYR A 474 5.89 13.09 -7.91
C TYR A 474 4.54 13.75 -7.52
N LYS A 475 3.43 12.99 -7.57
CA LYS A 475 2.08 13.48 -7.24
C LYS A 475 1.57 12.87 -5.95
N VAL A 476 1.19 13.70 -5.00
CA VAL A 476 0.62 13.24 -3.72
C VAL A 476 -0.85 12.89 -3.90
N TYR A 477 -1.22 11.63 -3.66
CA TYR A 477 -2.62 11.23 -3.60
C TYR A 477 -3.24 11.66 -2.28
N TYR A 478 -4.18 12.59 -2.31
CA TYR A 478 -4.82 13.14 -1.11
C TYR A 478 -6.32 12.81 -0.99
N VAL A 479 -6.91 12.18 -2.00
CA VAL A 479 -8.37 11.94 -2.03
C VAL A 479 -8.77 10.61 -1.38
N TYR A 480 -8.39 10.45 -0.10
CA TYR A 480 -8.58 9.20 0.65
C TYR A 480 -10.04 8.73 0.77
N GLY A 481 -11.01 9.64 0.69
CA GLY A 481 -12.44 9.30 0.68
C GLY A 481 -12.83 8.45 -0.54
N PHE A 482 -12.29 8.73 -1.72
CA PHE A 482 -12.53 7.89 -2.91
C PHE A 482 -11.85 6.54 -2.78
N MET A 483 -10.63 6.48 -2.24
CA MET A 483 -9.96 5.20 -1.95
C MET A 483 -10.77 4.29 -1.02
N LEU A 484 -11.44 4.87 0.00
CA LEU A 484 -12.34 4.09 0.88
C LEU A 484 -13.49 3.47 0.09
N LEU A 485 -14.14 4.25 -0.76
CA LEU A 485 -15.28 3.79 -1.56
C LEU A 485 -14.85 2.67 -2.53
N VAL A 486 -13.73 2.86 -3.21
CA VAL A 486 -13.17 1.88 -4.16
C VAL A 486 -12.77 0.59 -3.46
N PHE A 487 -12.19 0.70 -2.25
CA PHE A 487 -11.88 -0.45 -1.41
C PHE A 487 -13.16 -1.24 -1.06
N LEU A 488 -14.23 -0.56 -0.64
CA LEU A 488 -15.52 -1.22 -0.34
C LEU A 488 -16.13 -1.89 -1.57
N ILE A 489 -16.10 -1.22 -2.73
CA ILE A 489 -16.55 -1.81 -3.99
C ILE A 489 -15.75 -3.07 -4.32
N LEU A 490 -14.42 -3.02 -4.21
CA LEU A 490 -13.56 -4.17 -4.48
C LEU A 490 -13.95 -5.36 -3.60
N ILE A 491 -14.13 -5.16 -2.30
CA ILE A 491 -14.55 -6.22 -1.37
C ILE A 491 -15.87 -6.86 -1.83
N ILE A 492 -16.88 -6.04 -2.14
CA ILE A 492 -18.21 -6.53 -2.54
C ILE A 492 -18.14 -7.28 -3.88
N VAL A 493 -17.48 -6.72 -4.90
CA VAL A 493 -17.35 -7.33 -6.22
C VAL A 493 -16.58 -8.65 -6.12
N THR A 494 -15.46 -8.67 -5.40
CA THR A 494 -14.66 -9.88 -5.18
C THR A 494 -15.48 -10.98 -4.50
N MET A 495 -16.28 -10.65 -3.47
CA MET A 495 -17.17 -11.63 -2.83
C MET A 495 -18.26 -12.14 -3.80
N CYS A 496 -18.88 -11.26 -4.58
CA CYS A 496 -19.95 -11.67 -5.50
C CYS A 496 -19.42 -12.62 -6.59
N VAL A 497 -18.30 -12.27 -7.22
CA VAL A 497 -17.73 -13.07 -8.31
C VAL A 497 -17.25 -14.43 -7.81
N THR A 498 -16.65 -14.48 -6.62
CA THR A 498 -16.24 -15.76 -6.03
C THR A 498 -17.41 -16.63 -5.62
N ILE A 499 -18.50 -16.06 -5.07
CA ILE A 499 -19.74 -16.79 -4.79
C ILE A 499 -20.28 -17.44 -6.09
N VAL A 500 -20.39 -16.66 -7.17
CA VAL A 500 -20.85 -17.15 -8.47
C VAL A 500 -19.94 -18.26 -9.01
N GLY A 501 -18.62 -18.07 -8.95
CA GLY A 501 -17.64 -19.07 -9.35
C GLY A 501 -17.75 -20.37 -8.54
N THR A 502 -17.92 -20.27 -7.21
CA THR A 502 -18.12 -21.44 -6.36
C THR A 502 -19.44 -22.15 -6.63
N TYR A 503 -20.51 -21.42 -6.90
CA TYR A 503 -21.80 -22.01 -7.25
C TYR A 503 -21.71 -22.81 -8.56
N PHE A 504 -21.06 -22.26 -9.60
CA PHE A 504 -20.83 -23.00 -10.85
C PHE A 504 -19.96 -24.25 -10.65
N LEU A 505 -18.95 -24.18 -9.79
CA LEU A 505 -18.10 -25.33 -9.48
C LEU A 505 -18.88 -26.43 -8.74
N LEU A 506 -19.72 -26.06 -7.77
CA LEU A 506 -20.57 -27.01 -7.04
C LEU A 506 -21.65 -27.63 -7.93
N ASN A 507 -22.24 -26.86 -8.85
CA ASN A 507 -23.16 -27.40 -9.86
C ASN A 507 -22.49 -28.40 -10.81
N ALA A 508 -21.17 -28.28 -11.00
CA ALA A 508 -20.36 -29.25 -11.74
C ALA A 508 -19.90 -30.44 -10.88
N GLU A 509 -20.56 -30.69 -9.74
CA GLU A 509 -20.28 -31.77 -8.79
C GLU A 509 -18.83 -31.78 -8.26
N ASN A 510 -18.16 -30.64 -8.27
CA ASN A 510 -16.79 -30.53 -7.80
C ASN A 510 -16.73 -29.82 -6.43
N TYR A 511 -16.44 -30.60 -5.39
CA TYR A 511 -16.39 -30.12 -4.01
C TYR A 511 -15.06 -29.40 -3.63
N HIS A 512 -14.07 -29.29 -4.53
CA HIS A 512 -12.80 -28.58 -4.28
C HIS A 512 -12.92 -27.06 -4.43
N TRP A 513 -13.91 -26.47 -3.76
CA TRP A 513 -14.23 -25.05 -3.89
C TRP A 513 -13.31 -24.14 -3.07
N GLN A 514 -12.67 -24.63 -2.02
CA GLN A 514 -11.88 -23.81 -1.09
C GLN A 514 -10.74 -23.08 -1.79
N TRP A 515 -9.81 -23.80 -2.41
CA TRP A 515 -8.71 -23.18 -3.16
C TRP A 515 -9.19 -22.44 -4.39
N THR A 516 -10.22 -22.95 -5.07
CA THR A 516 -10.79 -22.30 -6.26
C THR A 516 -11.35 -20.92 -5.92
N SER A 517 -12.09 -20.77 -4.81
CA SER A 517 -12.58 -19.46 -4.34
C SER A 517 -11.45 -18.49 -3.99
N PHE A 518 -10.40 -19.00 -3.34
CA PHE A 518 -9.24 -18.19 -2.99
C PHE A 518 -8.51 -17.69 -4.24
N PHE A 519 -8.17 -18.58 -5.18
CA PHE A 519 -7.46 -18.21 -6.40
C PHE A 519 -8.33 -17.40 -7.37
N SER A 520 -9.64 -17.62 -7.38
CA SER A 520 -10.60 -16.85 -8.18
C SER A 520 -10.62 -15.37 -7.81
N ALA A 521 -10.52 -15.05 -6.52
CA ALA A 521 -10.35 -13.66 -6.09
C ALA A 521 -8.90 -13.17 -6.18
N ALA A 522 -7.91 -14.02 -5.86
CA ALA A 522 -6.51 -13.63 -5.89
C ALA A 522 -6.01 -13.29 -7.30
N SER A 523 -6.63 -13.85 -8.34
CA SER A 523 -6.28 -13.56 -9.73
C SER A 523 -6.49 -12.10 -10.14
N THR A 524 -7.28 -11.31 -9.40
CA THR A 524 -7.33 -9.85 -9.57
C THR A 524 -5.95 -9.21 -9.51
N ALA A 525 -5.06 -9.69 -8.63
CA ALA A 525 -3.70 -9.18 -8.53
C ALA A 525 -2.84 -9.51 -9.76
N VAL A 526 -3.11 -10.62 -10.45
CA VAL A 526 -2.42 -10.96 -11.71
C VAL A 526 -2.77 -9.96 -12.80
N TYR A 527 -4.04 -9.59 -12.91
CA TYR A 527 -4.47 -8.56 -13.87
C TYR A 527 -3.87 -7.18 -13.54
N VAL A 528 -3.79 -6.82 -12.26
CA VAL A 528 -3.09 -5.60 -11.82
C VAL A 528 -1.60 -5.65 -12.16
N TYR A 529 -0.94 -6.80 -11.97
CA TYR A 529 0.47 -6.95 -12.34
C TYR A 529 0.68 -6.86 -13.86
N LEU A 530 -0.19 -7.46 -14.68
CA LEU A 530 -0.14 -7.30 -16.14
C LEU A 530 -0.36 -5.85 -16.56
N TYR A 531 -1.29 -5.15 -15.91
CA TYR A 531 -1.49 -3.72 -16.11
C TYR A 531 -0.24 -2.92 -15.75
N SER A 532 0.49 -3.30 -14.69
CA SER A 532 1.73 -2.61 -14.32
C SER A 532 2.81 -2.71 -15.39
N VAL A 533 2.88 -3.82 -16.12
CA VAL A 533 3.79 -3.99 -17.26
C VAL A 533 3.40 -3.04 -18.38
N TYR A 534 2.10 -2.97 -18.72
CA TYR A 534 1.59 -2.00 -19.69
C TYR A 534 1.89 -0.56 -19.26
N TYR A 535 1.64 -0.21 -18.00
CA TYR A 535 1.88 1.12 -17.46
C TYR A 535 3.36 1.51 -17.55
N TYR A 536 4.27 0.60 -17.21
CA TYR A 536 5.71 0.81 -17.30
C TYR A 536 6.13 1.24 -18.72
N TYR A 537 5.75 0.47 -19.74
CA TYR A 537 6.18 0.75 -21.12
C TYR A 537 5.43 1.92 -21.79
N MET A 538 4.15 2.13 -21.47
CA MET A 538 3.29 3.05 -22.21
C MET A 538 3.07 4.40 -21.51
N LYS A 539 3.27 4.46 -20.19
CA LYS A 539 2.98 5.67 -19.39
C LYS A 539 4.19 6.24 -18.68
N THR A 540 5.24 5.45 -18.44
CA THR A 540 6.45 5.93 -17.77
C THR A 540 7.59 6.16 -18.76
N LYS A 541 8.51 7.06 -18.40
CA LYS A 541 9.80 7.27 -19.08
C LYS A 541 10.97 6.68 -18.29
N MET A 542 10.67 5.75 -17.38
CA MET A 542 11.65 5.13 -16.49
C MET A 542 12.63 4.28 -17.30
N SER A 543 13.91 4.34 -16.95
CA SER A 543 14.94 3.56 -17.61
C SER A 543 16.02 3.11 -16.62
N GLY A 544 16.88 2.18 -17.05
CA GLY A 544 17.96 1.66 -16.23
C GLY A 544 17.55 0.48 -15.33
N PHE A 545 18.54 -0.35 -15.00
CA PHE A 545 18.34 -1.60 -14.25
C PHE A 545 17.83 -1.34 -12.82
N PHE A 546 18.36 -0.32 -12.15
CA PHE A 546 17.97 0.06 -10.79
C PHE A 546 16.47 0.38 -10.71
N GLN A 547 16.02 1.38 -11.48
CA GLN A 547 14.63 1.84 -11.46
C GLN A 547 13.66 0.73 -11.90
N THR A 548 14.04 -0.07 -12.91
CA THR A 548 13.23 -1.22 -13.36
C THR A 548 13.05 -2.24 -12.25
N SER A 549 14.12 -2.57 -11.53
CA SER A 549 14.09 -3.56 -10.44
C SER A 549 13.21 -3.09 -9.29
N PHE A 550 13.34 -1.82 -8.88
CA PHE A 550 12.50 -1.22 -7.84
C PHE A 550 11.02 -1.15 -8.25
N TYR A 551 10.75 -0.76 -9.51
CA TYR A 551 9.39 -0.71 -10.04
C TYR A 551 8.67 -2.05 -9.93
N PHE A 552 9.27 -3.10 -10.50
CA PHE A 552 8.66 -4.43 -10.50
C PHE A 552 8.70 -5.07 -9.12
N GLY A 553 9.73 -4.83 -8.32
CA GLY A 553 9.85 -5.37 -6.96
C GLY A 553 8.76 -4.84 -6.01
N TYR A 554 8.57 -3.51 -5.94
CA TYR A 554 7.49 -2.94 -5.12
C TYR A 554 6.11 -3.26 -5.67
N THR A 555 5.95 -3.27 -7.00
CA THR A 555 4.66 -3.67 -7.60
C THR A 555 4.34 -5.14 -7.33
N LEU A 556 5.34 -6.02 -7.32
CA LEU A 556 5.17 -7.42 -6.94
C LEU A 556 4.75 -7.54 -5.47
N MET A 557 5.39 -6.82 -4.54
CA MET A 557 4.97 -6.79 -3.13
C MET A 557 3.52 -6.33 -2.99
N PHE A 558 3.14 -5.25 -3.69
CA PHE A 558 1.78 -4.74 -3.71
C PHE A 558 0.78 -5.78 -4.24
N CYS A 559 1.08 -6.42 -5.37
CA CYS A 559 0.21 -7.45 -5.97
C CYS A 559 0.11 -8.70 -5.08
N LEU A 560 1.18 -9.13 -4.41
CA LEU A 560 1.12 -10.23 -3.44
C LEU A 560 0.18 -9.89 -2.28
N GLY A 561 0.27 -8.67 -1.73
CA GLY A 561 -0.63 -8.18 -0.69
C GLY A 561 -2.09 -8.15 -1.16
N LEU A 562 -2.33 -7.56 -2.33
CA LEU A 562 -3.66 -7.47 -2.94
C LEU A 562 -4.26 -8.86 -3.23
N GLY A 563 -3.46 -9.79 -3.75
CA GLY A 563 -3.89 -11.14 -4.08
C GLY A 563 -4.29 -11.94 -2.84
N ILE A 564 -3.50 -11.85 -1.76
CA ILE A 564 -3.80 -12.50 -0.48
C ILE A 564 -5.05 -11.88 0.17
N LEU A 565 -5.18 -10.54 0.13
CA LEU A 565 -6.35 -9.81 0.61
C LEU A 565 -7.63 -10.24 -0.12
N CYS A 566 -7.64 -10.12 -1.45
CA CYS A 566 -8.79 -10.50 -2.27
C CYS A 566 -9.09 -12.00 -2.10
N GLY A 567 -8.08 -12.86 -2.12
CA GLY A 567 -8.22 -14.29 -1.93
C GLY A 567 -8.90 -14.67 -0.61
N ALA A 568 -8.51 -14.02 0.49
CA ALA A 568 -9.15 -14.24 1.80
C ALA A 568 -10.60 -13.78 1.81
N VAL A 569 -10.89 -12.60 1.26
CA VAL A 569 -12.25 -12.04 1.16
C VAL A 569 -13.16 -12.96 0.35
N GLY A 570 -12.68 -13.43 -0.80
CA GLY A 570 -13.39 -14.38 -1.65
C GLY A 570 -13.65 -15.71 -0.94
N TYR A 571 -12.63 -16.28 -0.29
CA TYR A 571 -12.76 -17.53 0.47
C TYR A 571 -13.77 -17.40 1.63
N LEU A 572 -13.70 -16.33 2.41
CA LEU A 572 -14.62 -16.10 3.53
C LEU A 572 -16.06 -15.91 3.02
N GLY A 573 -16.24 -15.18 1.91
CA GLY A 573 -17.54 -15.02 1.26
C GLY A 573 -18.14 -16.32 0.74
N SER A 574 -17.35 -17.11 0.01
CA SER A 574 -17.75 -18.45 -0.42
C SER A 574 -18.04 -19.38 0.75
N THR A 575 -17.29 -19.30 1.85
CA THR A 575 -17.55 -20.12 3.05
C THR A 575 -18.89 -19.78 3.68
N MET A 576 -19.22 -18.48 3.81
CA MET A 576 -20.53 -18.04 4.30
C MET A 576 -21.66 -18.51 3.38
N PHE A 577 -21.49 -18.37 2.07
CA PHE A 577 -22.45 -18.85 1.06
C PHE A 577 -22.67 -20.35 1.13
N VAL A 578 -21.60 -21.15 1.11
CA VAL A 578 -21.65 -22.62 1.18
C VAL A 578 -22.36 -23.06 2.46
N ARG A 579 -21.96 -22.54 3.63
CA ARG A 579 -22.67 -22.87 4.88
C ARG A 579 -24.15 -22.50 4.83
N ARG A 580 -24.49 -21.37 4.20
CA ARG A 580 -25.89 -20.92 4.09
C ARG A 580 -26.74 -21.85 3.23
N ILE A 581 -26.23 -22.29 2.07
CA ILE A 581 -27.00 -23.15 1.16
C ILE A 581 -27.15 -24.59 1.71
N TYR A 582 -26.13 -25.13 2.39
CA TYR A 582 -26.18 -26.49 2.94
C TYR A 582 -26.91 -26.60 4.29
N ARG A 583 -27.01 -25.51 5.07
CA ARG A 583 -27.84 -25.49 6.30
C ARG A 583 -29.32 -25.72 6.02
N ASN A 584 -29.77 -25.42 4.81
CA ASN A 584 -31.17 -25.56 4.43
C ASN A 584 -31.50 -26.95 3.86
N ILE A 585 -30.51 -27.82 3.64
CA ILE A 585 -30.75 -29.19 3.19
C ILE A 585 -31.03 -30.04 4.43
N LYS A 586 -32.22 -30.65 4.50
CA LYS A 586 -32.50 -31.73 5.46
C LYS A 586 -31.69 -32.96 5.02
N CYS A 587 -30.57 -33.21 5.67
CA CYS A 587 -29.78 -34.43 5.51
C CYS A 587 -29.82 -35.19 6.84
N ASP A 588 -30.96 -35.82 7.13
CA ASP A 588 -31.04 -36.85 8.18
C ASP A 588 -30.87 -38.23 7.56
#